data_AF-A0A3M7BPV5-F1
#
_entry.id   AF-A0A3M7BPV5-F1
#
_cell.length_a   1.000
_cell.length_b   1.000
_cell.length_c   1.000
_cell.angle_alpha   90.00
_cell.angle_beta   90.00
_cell.angle_gamma   90.00
#
_symmetry.space_group_name_H-M   'P 1'
#
loop_
_entity.id
_entity.type
_entity.pdbx_description
1 polymer ?
#
loop_
_entity_poly.entity_id
_entity_poly.type
_entity_poly.pdbx_seq_one_letter_code
_entity_poly.pdbx_strand_id
1 'polypeptide(L)'
;MARNAEKAQSMLFRFRAQQASDLGILDINKTRRPKHISSIESIPTCERWRGQVLKEVSRKVTKIQDPALSDYQIRDLNDELNKLFREKWQWEVRIRELGGPNYMRGGGRVTDEEGRVIEGGGKGYRYFGRAKELPGVKELFEAATRKPAEEERSKRGGEVRHDLLKRIDAGYYGYNLDEEDGKLEDYETLKEAEAYEALLGQDETVGAEWEPLPGDAGDGIVWNLPTGEEVETELLERRKRKLLDRLHIAEAKAAHGIRLFASDTSGALYLKQWMSETPCTLWIERNLCGAVRSRLQREE
;
A
#
# COMPACT_ATOMS: atom_id res chain seq x y z
N MET A 1 21.79 -24.33 49.05
CA MET A 1 20.92 -24.50 47.86
C MET A 1 21.62 -23.88 46.66
N ALA A 2 21.75 -24.60 45.55
CA ALA A 2 22.33 -24.07 44.31
C ALA A 2 21.50 -22.89 43.76
N ARG A 3 22.16 -21.93 43.09
CA ARG A 3 21.48 -20.78 42.46
C ARG A 3 20.57 -21.27 41.32
N ASN A 4 19.52 -20.52 40.98
CA ASN A 4 18.60 -20.92 39.90
C ASN A 4 19.30 -21.12 38.55
N ALA A 5 20.36 -20.35 38.28
CA ALA A 5 21.17 -20.51 37.08
C ALA A 5 21.86 -21.88 37.02
N GLU A 6 22.38 -22.39 38.15
CA GLU A 6 23.02 -23.70 38.23
C GLU A 6 22.00 -24.84 38.07
N LYS A 7 20.82 -24.69 38.70
CA LYS A 7 19.70 -25.66 38.53
C LYS A 7 19.27 -25.78 37.06
N ALA A 8 19.23 -24.66 36.34
CA ALA A 8 18.90 -24.60 34.92
C ALA A 8 20.00 -25.16 33.99
N GLN A 9 21.19 -25.48 34.52
CA GLN A 9 22.27 -26.12 33.76
C GLN A 9 22.42 -27.62 34.05
N SER A 10 21.62 -28.16 34.96
CA SER A 10 21.62 -29.59 35.27
C SER A 10 21.26 -30.45 34.05
N MET A 11 21.85 -31.66 33.98
CA MET A 11 21.61 -32.60 32.88
C MET A 11 20.13 -32.95 32.71
N LEU A 12 19.39 -33.10 33.82
CA LEU A 12 17.96 -33.37 33.80
C LEU A 12 17.16 -32.22 33.20
N PHE A 13 17.51 -30.97 33.51
CA PHE A 13 16.84 -29.81 32.92
C PHE A 13 17.14 -29.68 31.42
N ARG A 14 18.39 -29.94 31.00
CA ARG A 14 18.76 -29.99 29.58
C ARG A 14 18.02 -31.09 28.83
N PHE A 15 17.90 -32.27 29.43
CA PHE A 15 17.17 -33.41 28.86
C PHE A 15 15.68 -33.11 28.71
N ARG A 16 15.02 -32.54 29.72
CA ARG A 16 13.62 -32.11 29.62
C ARG A 16 13.41 -31.03 28.56
N ALA A 17 14.34 -30.07 28.47
CA ALA A 17 14.28 -29.05 27.43
C ALA A 17 14.41 -29.66 26.02
N GLN A 18 15.26 -30.67 25.85
CA GLN A 18 15.38 -31.40 24.59
C GLN A 18 14.11 -32.19 24.24
N GLN A 19 13.52 -32.88 25.22
CA GLN A 19 12.22 -33.55 25.01
C GLN A 19 11.12 -32.56 24.58
N ALA A 20 11.07 -31.37 25.21
CA ALA A 20 10.12 -30.34 24.82
C ALA A 20 10.37 -29.81 23.40
N SER A 21 11.64 -29.65 23.00
CA SER A 21 11.97 -29.27 21.62
C SER A 21 11.62 -30.35 20.60
N ASP A 22 11.80 -31.63 20.94
CA ASP A 22 11.45 -32.77 20.07
C ASP A 22 9.92 -32.85 19.88
N LEU A 23 9.15 -32.45 20.89
CA LEU A 23 7.69 -32.28 20.83
C LEU A 23 7.27 -31.00 20.06
N GLY A 24 8.22 -30.23 19.50
CA GLY A 24 7.94 -29.00 18.75
C GLY A 24 7.57 -27.79 19.61
N ILE A 25 7.67 -27.90 20.94
CA ILE A 25 7.45 -26.78 21.86
C ILE A 25 8.74 -25.97 21.92
N LEU A 26 8.85 -24.99 21.02
CA LEU A 26 9.98 -24.06 21.00
C LEU A 26 9.87 -23.02 22.12
N ASP A 27 10.82 -23.09 23.07
CA ASP A 27 11.02 -22.07 24.11
C ASP A 27 11.63 -20.78 23.52
N ILE A 28 10.80 -19.97 22.87
CA ILE A 28 11.21 -18.71 22.20
C ILE A 28 11.86 -17.69 23.14
N ASN A 29 11.52 -17.72 24.43
CA ASN A 29 12.16 -16.85 25.42
C ASN A 29 13.64 -17.22 25.67
N LYS A 30 14.02 -18.48 25.41
CA LYS A 30 15.37 -19.01 25.67
C LYS A 30 16.21 -19.09 24.40
N THR A 31 15.57 -19.34 23.25
CA THR A 31 16.26 -19.36 21.97
C THR A 31 16.58 -17.93 21.51
N ARG A 32 17.74 -17.76 20.88
CA ARG A 32 18.11 -16.48 20.29
C ARG A 32 17.28 -16.26 19.03
N ARG A 33 16.79 -15.03 18.86
CA ARG A 33 16.07 -14.64 17.66
C ARG A 33 16.93 -14.81 16.40
N PRO A 34 16.39 -15.44 15.33
CA PRO A 34 17.09 -15.59 14.06
C PRO A 34 17.44 -14.25 13.42
N LYS A 35 18.64 -14.14 12.83
CA LYS A 35 19.07 -12.92 12.12
C LYS A 35 18.42 -12.79 10.74
N HIS A 36 18.18 -13.92 10.07
CA HIS A 36 17.57 -13.97 8.74
C HIS A 36 16.08 -14.30 8.87
N ILE A 37 15.26 -13.26 8.86
CA ILE A 37 13.80 -13.37 9.04
C ILE A 37 13.15 -14.20 7.94
N SER A 38 13.68 -14.12 6.71
CA SER A 38 13.19 -14.85 5.54
C SER A 38 13.31 -16.37 5.66
N SER A 39 14.17 -16.89 6.54
CA SER A 39 14.34 -18.34 6.75
C SER A 39 13.14 -19.01 7.43
N ILE A 40 12.26 -18.22 8.05
CA ILE A 40 11.10 -18.73 8.78
C ILE A 40 9.88 -18.67 7.88
N GLU A 41 9.22 -19.81 7.70
CA GLU A 41 8.05 -19.97 6.82
C GLU A 41 6.74 -20.14 7.60
N SER A 42 6.83 -20.40 8.91
CA SER A 42 5.64 -20.64 9.74
C SER A 42 5.12 -19.34 10.36
N ILE A 43 3.90 -18.93 9.97
CA ILE A 43 3.19 -17.76 10.51
C ILE A 43 3.15 -17.72 12.05
N PRO A 44 2.72 -18.78 12.77
CA PRO A 44 2.63 -18.71 14.24
C PRO A 44 4.00 -18.52 14.91
N THR A 45 5.08 -18.99 14.30
CA THR A 45 6.43 -18.73 14.83
C THR A 45 6.85 -17.27 14.62
N CYS A 46 6.56 -16.68 13.46
CA CYS A 46 6.79 -15.27 13.18
C CYS A 46 6.01 -14.36 14.14
N GLU A 47 4.76 -14.68 14.44
CA GLU A 47 3.94 -13.92 15.40
C GLU A 47 4.53 -13.95 16.82
N ARG A 48 5.03 -15.10 17.26
CA ARG A 48 5.70 -15.20 18.57
C ARG A 48 6.99 -14.38 18.62
N TRP A 49 7.81 -14.41 17.56
CA TRP A 49 9.02 -13.57 17.46
C TRP A 49 8.68 -12.07 17.44
N ARG A 50 7.64 -11.67 16.69
CA ARG A 50 7.10 -10.30 16.72
C ARG A 50 6.67 -9.91 18.14
N GLY A 51 5.97 -10.78 18.85
CA GLY A 51 5.56 -10.56 20.24
C GLY A 51 6.75 -10.38 21.19
N GLN A 52 7.86 -11.10 20.97
CA GLN A 52 9.09 -10.90 21.74
C GLN A 52 9.74 -9.54 21.47
N VAL A 53 9.80 -9.11 20.20
CA VAL A 53 10.29 -7.76 19.84
C VAL A 53 9.47 -6.69 20.55
N LEU A 54 8.14 -6.83 20.55
CA LEU A 54 7.25 -5.88 21.22
C LEU A 54 7.49 -5.81 22.73
N LYS A 55 7.71 -6.95 23.40
CA LYS A 55 8.07 -6.97 24.83
C LYS A 55 9.41 -6.30 25.11
N GLU A 56 10.39 -6.43 24.22
CA GLU A 56 11.68 -5.71 24.33
C GLU A 56 11.50 -4.21 24.13
N VAL A 57 10.67 -3.80 23.16
CA VAL A 57 10.31 -2.39 22.93
C VAL A 57 9.65 -1.81 24.19
N SER A 58 8.60 -2.44 24.73
CA SER A 58 7.91 -1.95 25.93
C SER A 58 8.87 -1.75 27.11
N ARG A 59 9.75 -2.71 27.37
CA ARG A 59 10.75 -2.59 28.46
C ARG A 59 11.71 -1.42 28.25
N LYS A 60 12.17 -1.20 27.02
CA LYS A 60 13.08 -0.08 26.71
C LYS A 60 12.39 1.28 26.70
N VAL A 61 11.14 1.35 26.23
CA VAL A 61 10.33 2.57 26.30
C VAL A 61 10.15 3.00 27.75
N THR A 62 9.83 2.07 28.66
CA THR A 62 9.76 2.38 30.10
C THR A 62 11.12 2.85 30.64
N LYS A 63 12.22 2.17 30.28
CA LYS A 63 13.57 2.53 30.73
C LYS A 63 14.05 3.92 30.27
N ILE A 64 13.63 4.38 29.09
CA ILE A 64 14.00 5.72 28.60
C ILE A 64 13.42 6.83 29.48
N GLN A 65 12.28 6.58 30.15
CA GLN A 65 11.65 7.56 31.01
C GLN A 65 12.29 7.66 32.41
N ASP A 66 13.27 6.81 32.72
CA ASP A 66 13.97 6.87 34.00
C ASP A 66 14.78 8.19 34.10
N PRO A 67 14.55 9.04 35.12
CA PRO A 67 15.25 10.33 35.24
C PRO A 67 16.72 10.16 35.62
N ALA A 68 17.08 9.02 36.21
CA ALA A 68 18.45 8.70 36.61
C ALA A 68 19.38 8.38 35.44
N LEU A 69 18.86 8.23 34.22
CA LEU A 69 19.68 7.96 33.03
C LEU A 69 20.39 9.23 32.54
N SER A 70 21.63 9.05 32.10
CA SER A 70 22.43 10.09 31.43
C SER A 70 22.04 10.26 29.96
N ASP A 71 22.31 11.44 29.42
CA ASP A 71 21.98 11.79 28.02
C ASP A 71 22.59 10.83 26.98
N TYR A 72 23.81 10.32 27.23
CA TYR A 72 24.45 9.34 26.34
C TYR A 72 23.71 8.01 26.35
N GLN A 73 23.31 7.52 27.53
CA GLN A 73 22.53 6.29 27.65
C GLN A 73 21.16 6.41 26.99
N ILE A 74 20.54 7.60 27.03
CA ILE A 74 19.28 7.87 26.35
C ILE A 74 19.45 7.77 24.83
N ARG A 75 20.56 8.28 24.27
CA ARG A 75 20.87 8.14 22.83
C ARG A 75 21.03 6.68 22.43
N ASP A 76 21.81 5.90 23.19
CA ASP A 76 22.02 4.48 22.93
C ASP A 76 20.69 3.70 23.00
N LEU A 77 19.86 3.97 24.01
CA LEU A 77 18.54 3.33 24.12
C LEU A 77 17.61 3.72 22.96
N ASN A 78 17.71 4.95 22.46
CA ASN A 78 16.92 5.40 21.32
C ASN A 78 17.36 4.69 20.02
N ASP A 79 18.67 4.51 19.81
CA ASP A 79 19.20 3.72 18.70
C ASP A 79 18.75 2.26 18.76
N GLU A 80 18.82 1.67 19.95
CA GLU A 80 18.35 0.33 20.20
C GLU A 80 16.85 0.17 19.95
N LEU A 81 16.02 1.14 20.36
CA LEU A 81 14.59 1.16 20.04
C LEU A 81 14.35 1.25 18.54
N ASN A 82 15.04 2.17 17.84
CA ASN A 82 14.92 2.28 16.38
C ASN A 82 15.34 0.99 15.65
N LYS A 83 16.33 0.26 16.18
CA LYS A 83 16.70 -1.06 15.68
C LYS A 83 15.58 -2.08 15.87
N LEU A 84 14.97 -2.14 17.06
CA LEU A 84 13.86 -3.04 17.36
C LEU A 84 12.59 -2.71 16.53
N PHE A 85 12.30 -1.43 16.28
CA PHE A 85 11.17 -1.05 15.44
C PHE A 85 11.38 -1.42 13.96
N ARG A 86 12.61 -1.27 13.45
CA ARG A 86 12.95 -1.76 12.10
C ARG A 86 12.77 -3.27 11.99
N GLU A 87 13.22 -3.99 13.01
CA GLU A 87 13.08 -5.43 13.07
C GLU A 87 11.61 -5.88 13.19
N LYS A 88 10.82 -5.23 14.05
CA LYS A 88 9.37 -5.42 14.15
C LYS A 88 8.71 -5.25 12.78
N TRP A 89 9.08 -4.21 12.05
CA TRP A 89 8.57 -3.97 10.70
C TRP A 89 8.93 -5.11 9.74
N GLN A 90 10.18 -5.61 9.77
CA GLN A 90 10.58 -6.76 8.96
C GLN A 90 9.77 -8.03 9.29
N TRP A 91 9.50 -8.30 10.57
CA TRP A 91 8.63 -9.40 10.98
C TRP A 91 7.20 -9.23 10.47
N GLU A 92 6.65 -8.02 10.53
CA GLU A 92 5.30 -7.71 10.05
C GLU A 92 5.20 -7.80 8.51
N VAL A 93 6.26 -7.44 7.79
CA VAL A 93 6.38 -7.68 6.33
C VAL A 93 6.43 -9.17 6.05
N ARG A 94 7.25 -9.94 6.77
CA ARG A 94 7.35 -11.39 6.58
C ARG A 94 6.03 -12.11 6.83
N ILE A 95 5.29 -11.71 7.87
CA ILE A 95 3.96 -12.28 8.15
C ILE A 95 3.01 -12.00 6.98
N ARG A 96 3.06 -10.79 6.39
CA ARG A 96 2.27 -10.47 5.20
C ARG A 96 2.67 -11.32 3.98
N GLU A 97 3.96 -11.48 3.71
CA GLU A 97 4.45 -12.30 2.60
C GLU A 97 3.97 -13.76 2.70
N LEU A 98 3.88 -14.28 3.91
CA LEU A 98 3.37 -15.62 4.18
C LEU A 98 1.83 -15.72 4.12
N GLY A 99 1.12 -14.63 3.84
CA GLY A 99 -0.35 -14.58 3.80
C GLY A 99 -1.04 -14.43 5.15
N GLY A 100 -0.31 -14.02 6.20
CA GLY A 100 -0.83 -13.78 7.54
C GLY A 100 -1.47 -12.39 7.74
N PRO A 101 -1.92 -12.09 8.97
CA PRO A 101 -2.59 -10.83 9.30
C PRO A 101 -1.74 -9.58 9.02
N ASN A 102 -2.36 -8.53 8.45
CA ASN A 102 -1.65 -7.30 8.10
C ASN A 102 -1.57 -6.31 9.28
N TYR A 103 -0.54 -6.46 10.10
CA TYR A 103 -0.29 -5.57 11.25
C TYR A 103 0.14 -4.13 10.88
N MET A 104 0.51 -3.87 9.62
CA MET A 104 0.81 -2.50 9.17
C MET A 104 -0.43 -1.62 9.07
N ARG A 105 -1.60 -2.21 8.80
CA ARG A 105 -2.85 -1.45 8.61
C ARG A 105 -3.43 -0.94 9.93
N GLY A 106 -3.18 -1.65 11.03
CA GLY A 106 -3.63 -1.27 12.38
C GLY A 106 -2.68 -0.34 13.13
N GLY A 107 -1.50 -0.04 12.58
CA GLY A 107 -0.60 0.95 13.13
C GLY A 107 -1.14 2.35 12.83
N GLY A 108 -2.10 2.81 13.63
CA GLY A 108 -2.53 4.21 13.62
C GLY A 108 -1.30 5.11 13.68
N ARG A 109 -1.38 6.25 12.97
CA ARG A 109 -0.33 7.27 13.02
C ARG A 109 0.05 7.46 14.49
N VAL A 110 1.32 7.27 14.84
CA VAL A 110 1.74 7.36 16.25
C VAL A 110 1.46 8.79 16.69
N THR A 111 0.40 8.92 17.47
CA THR A 111 -0.01 10.19 18.07
C THR A 111 0.76 10.32 19.36
N ASP A 112 1.45 11.44 19.54
CA ASP A 112 2.16 11.76 20.78
C ASP A 112 1.18 11.92 21.97
N GLU A 113 1.72 11.96 23.20
CA GLU A 113 0.98 12.24 24.44
C GLU A 113 0.21 13.58 24.39
N GLU A 114 0.56 14.45 23.45
CA GLU A 114 -0.08 15.74 23.17
C GLU A 114 -1.12 15.68 22.04
N GLY A 115 -1.52 14.49 21.58
CA GLY A 115 -2.52 14.34 20.51
C GLY A 115 -2.02 14.74 19.12
N ARG A 116 -0.74 15.10 18.98
CA ARG A 116 -0.13 15.48 17.69
C ARG A 116 0.31 14.25 16.93
N VAL A 117 -0.12 14.16 15.67
CA VAL A 117 0.37 13.18 14.72
C VAL A 117 1.83 13.51 14.44
N ILE A 118 2.76 12.62 14.79
CA ILE A 118 4.16 12.79 14.40
C ILE A 118 4.24 12.74 12.86
N GLU A 119 4.41 13.89 12.24
CA GLU A 119 4.75 13.98 10.81
C GLU A 119 6.13 13.33 10.62
N GLY A 120 6.20 12.30 9.77
CA GLY A 120 7.39 11.44 9.62
C GLY A 120 7.18 9.98 10.03
N GLY A 121 5.94 9.58 10.39
CA GLY A 121 5.59 8.21 10.78
C GLY A 121 5.97 7.07 9.82
N GLY A 122 6.38 7.36 8.58
CA GLY A 122 6.64 6.34 7.57
C GLY A 122 8.05 5.73 7.55
N LYS A 123 9.13 6.49 7.75
CA LYS A 123 10.47 6.00 7.36
C LYS A 123 11.66 6.82 7.89
N GLY A 124 11.53 7.46 9.04
CA GLY A 124 12.59 8.26 9.66
C GLY A 124 13.17 7.63 10.92
N TYR A 125 14.34 8.13 11.34
CA TYR A 125 14.84 7.94 12.69
C TYR A 125 13.89 8.63 13.68
N ARG A 126 13.51 7.95 14.76
CA ARG A 126 12.52 8.46 15.74
C ARG A 126 13.17 8.71 17.09
N TYR A 127 12.68 9.72 17.81
CA TYR A 127 13.07 9.99 19.19
C TYR A 127 11.89 9.66 20.12
N PHE A 128 12.12 8.78 21.09
CA PHE A 128 11.09 8.29 22.01
C PHE A 128 11.19 8.95 23.38
N GLY A 129 10.06 9.36 23.97
CA GLY A 129 10.00 9.88 25.34
C GLY A 129 11.03 10.98 25.63
N ARG A 130 11.75 10.84 26.74
CA ARG A 130 12.86 11.72 27.16
C ARG A 130 13.95 11.94 26.11
N ALA A 131 14.10 11.04 25.12
CA ALA A 131 15.06 11.27 24.03
C ALA A 131 14.73 12.51 23.17
N LYS A 132 13.49 13.02 23.22
CA LYS A 132 13.11 14.29 22.59
C LYS A 132 13.64 15.52 23.35
N GLU A 133 13.92 15.38 24.64
CA GLU A 133 14.40 16.47 25.50
C GLU A 133 15.91 16.68 25.44
N LEU A 134 16.63 15.79 24.74
CA LEU A 134 18.08 15.90 24.58
C LEU A 134 18.46 17.23 23.92
N PRO A 135 19.56 17.88 24.38
CA PRO A 135 20.05 19.11 23.77
C PRO A 135 20.38 18.87 22.29
N GLY A 136 19.96 19.79 21.42
CA GLY A 136 20.02 19.66 19.95
C GLY A 136 18.80 18.99 19.33
N VAL A 137 18.34 17.85 19.86
CA VAL A 137 17.11 17.19 19.37
C VAL A 137 15.88 18.03 19.72
N LYS A 138 15.85 18.57 20.93
CA LYS A 138 14.82 19.49 21.40
C LYS A 138 14.71 20.74 20.49
N GLU A 139 15.85 21.31 20.11
CA GLU A 139 15.90 22.46 19.20
C GLU A 139 15.37 22.11 17.80
N LEU A 140 15.65 20.91 17.30
CA LEU A 140 15.11 20.44 16.02
C LEU A 140 13.58 20.32 16.06
N PHE A 141 13.01 19.81 17.16
CA PHE A 141 11.56 19.74 17.33
C PHE A 141 10.95 21.13 17.51
N GLU A 142 11.56 22.02 18.28
CA GLU A 142 11.10 23.40 18.46
C GLU A 142 11.23 24.22 17.16
N ALA A 143 12.28 24.01 16.37
CA ALA A 143 12.43 24.62 15.06
C ALA A 143 11.38 24.06 14.09
N ALA A 144 11.13 22.75 14.11
CA ALA A 144 10.10 22.12 13.30
C ALA A 144 8.68 22.56 13.67
N THR A 145 8.41 22.91 14.94
CA THR A 145 7.11 23.49 15.33
C THR A 145 6.99 24.98 14.98
N ARG A 146 8.11 25.71 14.89
CA ARG A 146 8.13 27.11 14.43
C ARG A 146 7.98 27.24 12.91
N LYS A 147 8.56 26.33 12.14
CA LYS A 147 8.49 26.32 10.67
C LYS A 147 7.08 26.34 10.07
N PRO A 148 6.06 25.59 10.52
CA PRO A 148 4.72 25.67 9.94
C PRO A 148 4.11 27.07 10.10
N ALA A 149 4.42 27.80 11.18
CA ALA A 149 3.96 29.18 11.37
C ALA A 149 4.67 30.18 10.41
N GLU A 150 5.94 29.92 10.11
CA GLU A 150 6.72 30.70 9.14
C GLU A 150 6.35 30.35 7.70
N GLU A 151 6.09 29.08 7.41
CA GLU A 151 5.56 28.61 6.13
C GLU A 151 4.16 29.15 5.88
N GLU A 152 3.27 29.22 6.88
CA GLU A 152 1.99 29.91 6.74
C GLU A 152 2.13 31.40 6.48
N ARG A 153 3.11 32.07 7.11
CA ARG A 153 3.45 33.47 6.79
C ARG A 153 4.01 33.61 5.37
N SER A 154 4.85 32.66 4.94
CA SER A 154 5.44 32.64 3.60
C SER A 154 4.41 32.33 2.52
N LYS A 155 3.42 31.46 2.80
CA LYS A 155 2.28 31.14 1.94
C LYS A 155 1.38 32.36 1.80
N ARG A 156 1.08 33.07 2.89
CA ARG A 156 0.42 34.40 2.81
C ARG A 156 1.22 35.39 1.98
N GLY A 157 2.55 35.44 2.12
CA GLY A 157 3.40 36.30 1.29
C GLY A 157 3.49 35.87 -0.18
N GLY A 158 3.40 34.55 -0.45
CA GLY A 158 3.37 33.95 -1.77
C GLY A 158 2.03 34.17 -2.48
N GLU A 159 0.91 34.09 -1.75
CA GLU A 159 -0.42 34.47 -2.19
C GLU A 159 -0.47 35.95 -2.56
N VAL A 160 0.11 36.83 -1.72
CA VAL A 160 0.24 38.26 -2.01
C VAL A 160 1.09 38.52 -3.26
N ARG A 161 2.19 37.79 -3.45
CA ARG A 161 3.03 37.88 -4.67
C ARG A 161 2.30 37.37 -5.91
N HIS A 162 1.61 36.23 -5.79
CA HIS A 162 0.85 35.61 -6.87
C HIS A 162 -0.34 36.48 -7.29
N ASP A 163 -1.04 37.10 -6.34
CA ASP A 163 -2.09 38.08 -6.63
C ASP A 163 -1.54 39.38 -7.21
N LEU A 164 -0.30 39.76 -6.88
CA LEU A 164 0.39 40.85 -7.57
C LEU A 164 0.71 40.47 -9.03
N LEU A 165 1.26 39.27 -9.25
CA LEU A 165 1.60 38.73 -10.58
C LEU A 165 0.37 38.63 -11.48
N LYS A 166 -0.79 38.24 -10.94
CA LYS A 166 -2.06 38.22 -11.69
C LYS A 166 -2.53 39.60 -12.16
N ARG A 167 -2.11 40.67 -11.49
CA ARG A 167 -2.47 42.06 -11.86
C ARG A 167 -1.48 42.68 -12.85
N ILE A 168 -0.40 41.98 -13.15
CA ILE A 168 0.57 42.41 -14.16
C ILE A 168 0.02 41.94 -15.51
N ASP A 169 -0.51 42.89 -16.26
CA ASP A 169 -1.02 42.66 -17.61
C ASP A 169 0.11 42.71 -18.67
N ALA A 170 -0.17 42.24 -19.89
CA ALA A 170 0.75 42.20 -21.02
C ALA A 170 1.39 43.58 -21.34
N GLY A 171 0.71 44.67 -20.96
CA GLY A 171 1.24 46.04 -21.03
C GLY A 171 2.48 46.30 -20.17
N TYR A 172 2.68 45.59 -19.04
CA TYR A 172 3.90 45.72 -18.22
C TYR A 172 5.15 45.19 -18.94
N TYR A 173 4.96 44.20 -19.80
CA TYR A 173 6.02 43.64 -20.64
C TYR A 173 6.10 44.31 -22.02
N GLY A 174 5.32 45.37 -22.26
CA GLY A 174 5.37 46.14 -23.50
C GLY A 174 4.64 45.52 -24.69
N TYR A 175 3.86 44.45 -24.50
CA TYR A 175 3.15 43.77 -25.60
C TYR A 175 1.88 44.48 -26.10
N ASN A 176 1.45 45.57 -25.44
CA ASN A 176 0.27 46.37 -25.83
C ASN A 176 0.65 47.83 -26.15
N LEU A 177 1.90 48.09 -26.50
CA LEU A 177 2.22 49.35 -27.18
C LEU A 177 1.81 49.15 -28.64
N ASP A 178 0.79 49.89 -29.08
CA ASP A 178 0.40 50.06 -30.50
C ASP A 178 1.53 50.67 -31.36
N GLU A 179 2.80 50.38 -31.05
CA GLU A 179 3.97 50.93 -31.74
C GLU A 179 4.31 50.17 -33.05
N GLU A 180 3.61 49.08 -33.35
CA GLU A 180 3.62 48.45 -34.68
C GLU A 180 2.24 48.58 -35.33
N ASP A 181 1.98 49.75 -35.92
CA ASP A 181 0.81 50.14 -36.73
C ASP A 181 0.51 49.16 -37.90
N GLY A 182 0.17 47.88 -37.68
CA GLY A 182 -0.31 46.93 -38.71
C GLY A 182 0.61 46.69 -39.93
N LYS A 183 1.73 47.41 -40.05
CA LYS A 183 2.67 47.38 -41.18
C LYS A 183 3.36 46.03 -41.28
N LEU A 184 3.56 45.37 -40.14
CA LEU A 184 4.11 44.03 -40.08
C LEU A 184 3.10 43.02 -40.65
N GLU A 185 1.84 43.10 -40.24
CA GLU A 185 0.76 42.23 -40.76
C GLU A 185 0.54 42.42 -42.27
N ASP A 186 0.53 43.67 -42.75
CA ASP A 186 0.44 43.98 -44.18
C ASP A 186 1.65 43.44 -44.96
N TYR A 187 2.85 43.49 -44.38
CA TYR A 187 4.06 42.95 -44.99
C TYR A 187 4.07 41.42 -45.01
N GLU A 188 3.63 40.78 -43.93
CA GLU A 188 3.51 39.32 -43.81
C GLU A 188 2.50 38.77 -44.82
N THR A 189 1.31 39.37 -44.92
CA THR A 189 0.28 38.94 -45.87
C THR A 189 0.73 39.07 -47.33
N LEU A 190 1.45 40.13 -47.67
CA LEU A 190 2.07 40.28 -48.99
C LEU A 190 3.12 39.20 -49.25
N LYS A 191 3.97 38.89 -48.26
CA LYS A 191 4.99 37.85 -48.39
C LYS A 191 4.41 36.44 -48.46
N GLU A 192 3.34 36.17 -47.74
CA GLU A 192 2.60 34.91 -47.83
C GLU A 192 1.98 34.74 -49.22
N ALA A 193 1.37 35.79 -49.77
CA ALA A 193 0.83 35.75 -51.13
C ALA A 193 1.93 35.49 -52.18
N GLU A 194 3.07 36.17 -52.07
CA GLU A 194 4.24 35.94 -52.93
C GLU A 194 4.78 34.51 -52.79
N ALA A 195 4.85 33.97 -51.56
CA ALA A 195 5.31 32.60 -51.31
C ALA A 195 4.32 31.55 -51.85
N TYR A 196 3.02 31.82 -51.73
CA TYR A 196 1.97 30.96 -52.25
C TYR A 196 1.98 30.94 -53.79
N GLU A 197 2.16 32.10 -54.43
CA GLU A 197 2.35 32.19 -55.88
C GLU A 197 3.65 31.50 -56.34
N ALA A 198 4.74 31.62 -55.57
CA ALA A 198 5.99 30.93 -55.86
C ALA A 198 5.88 29.40 -55.70
N LEU A 199 5.08 28.92 -54.74
CA LEU A 199 4.77 27.51 -54.56
C LEU A 199 3.88 26.99 -55.71
N LEU A 200 2.87 27.76 -56.12
CA LEU A 200 1.99 27.42 -57.24
C LEU A 200 2.70 27.46 -58.60
N GLY A 201 3.73 28.32 -58.75
CA GLY A 201 4.53 28.45 -59.95
C GLY A 201 5.72 27.47 -60.02
N GLN A 202 6.07 26.82 -58.92
CA GLN A 202 6.93 25.64 -58.95
C GLN A 202 6.05 24.46 -59.38
N ASP A 203 6.14 24.08 -60.66
CA ASP A 203 5.70 22.76 -61.08
C ASP A 203 6.36 21.74 -60.16
N GLU A 204 5.51 20.99 -59.45
CA GLU A 204 5.87 19.87 -58.61
C GLU A 204 6.71 18.86 -59.40
N THR A 205 8.02 19.06 -59.51
CA THR A 205 8.94 17.93 -59.57
C THR A 205 8.98 17.37 -58.16
N VAL A 206 7.88 16.72 -57.77
CA VAL A 206 7.84 15.86 -56.58
C VAL A 206 9.02 14.91 -56.76
N GLY A 207 10.07 15.12 -55.97
CA GLY A 207 11.08 14.10 -55.78
C GLY A 207 10.34 12.83 -55.40
N ALA A 208 10.48 11.80 -56.23
CA ALA A 208 9.79 10.52 -56.15
C ALA A 208 10.21 9.69 -54.91
N GLU A 209 10.11 10.28 -53.72
CA GLU A 209 10.59 9.72 -52.45
C GLU A 209 9.53 9.80 -51.33
N TRP A 210 8.31 10.23 -51.65
CA TRP A 210 7.16 10.04 -50.76
C TRP A 210 6.32 8.89 -51.28
N GLU A 211 6.42 7.73 -50.62
CA GLU A 211 5.54 6.59 -50.87
C GLU A 211 4.20 6.80 -50.15
N PRO A 212 3.06 6.61 -50.83
CA PRO A 212 1.76 6.66 -50.19
C PRO A 212 1.61 5.52 -49.18
N LEU A 213 0.96 5.81 -48.05
CA LEU A 213 0.67 4.81 -47.02
C LEU A 213 -0.21 3.68 -47.61
N PRO A 214 0.06 2.40 -47.28
CA PRO A 214 -0.76 1.29 -47.76
C PRO A 214 -2.22 1.47 -47.35
N GLY A 215 -3.12 1.48 -48.35
CA GLY A 215 -4.57 1.64 -48.16
C GLY A 215 -5.17 2.97 -48.63
N ASP A 216 -4.35 3.98 -48.97
CA ASP A 216 -4.83 5.27 -49.52
C ASP A 216 -5.00 5.23 -51.04
N ALA A 217 -4.22 4.39 -51.73
CA ALA A 217 -4.16 4.30 -53.20
C ALA A 217 -5.17 3.32 -53.85
N GLY A 218 -6.27 2.96 -53.16
CA GLY A 218 -7.35 2.19 -53.78
C GLY A 218 -7.09 0.68 -53.95
N ASP A 219 -6.18 0.07 -53.18
CA ASP A 219 -5.90 -1.38 -53.17
C ASP A 219 -7.08 -2.27 -52.67
N GLY A 220 -8.27 -1.70 -52.47
CA GLY A 220 -9.48 -2.43 -52.08
C GLY A 220 -9.50 -2.96 -50.65
N ILE A 221 -8.39 -2.88 -49.91
CA ILE A 221 -8.31 -3.21 -48.48
C ILE A 221 -8.60 -1.95 -47.69
N VAL A 222 -9.89 -1.67 -47.51
CA VAL A 222 -10.36 -0.60 -46.64
C VAL A 222 -10.11 -1.00 -45.19
N TRP A 223 -9.67 -0.07 -44.36
CA TRP A 223 -9.64 -0.27 -42.91
C TRP A 223 -11.07 -0.54 -42.44
N ASN A 224 -11.36 -1.79 -42.08
CA ASN A 224 -12.65 -2.16 -41.48
C ASN A 224 -12.70 -1.62 -40.05
N LEU A 225 -13.13 -0.37 -39.90
CA LEU A 225 -13.45 0.21 -38.60
C LEU A 225 -14.73 -0.47 -38.09
N PRO A 226 -14.68 -1.16 -36.93
CA PRO A 226 -15.86 -1.76 -36.35
C PRO A 226 -16.91 -0.70 -36.07
N THR A 227 -18.17 -1.02 -36.37
CA THR A 227 -19.28 -0.12 -36.07
C THR A 227 -19.54 -0.08 -34.56
N GLY A 228 -20.18 0.99 -34.06
CA GLY A 228 -20.47 1.12 -32.63
C GLY A 228 -21.27 -0.09 -32.07
N GLU A 229 -22.18 -0.65 -32.87
CA GLU A 229 -23.00 -1.80 -32.50
C GLU A 229 -22.17 -3.10 -32.37
N GLU A 230 -21.18 -3.29 -33.24
CA GLU A 230 -20.23 -4.41 -33.16
C GLU A 230 -19.36 -4.33 -31.91
N VAL A 231 -18.95 -3.11 -31.53
CA VAL A 231 -18.20 -2.89 -30.30
C VAL A 231 -19.06 -3.15 -29.07
N GLU A 232 -20.32 -2.71 -29.08
CA GLU A 232 -21.26 -2.93 -27.97
C GLU A 232 -21.56 -4.42 -27.75
N THR A 233 -21.78 -5.17 -28.83
CA THR A 233 -22.00 -6.62 -28.75
C THR A 233 -20.79 -7.38 -28.21
N GLU A 234 -19.57 -7.04 -28.66
CA GLU A 234 -18.31 -7.57 -28.10
C GLU A 234 -18.17 -7.26 -26.60
N LEU A 235 -18.50 -6.04 -26.17
CA LEU A 235 -18.43 -5.64 -24.77
C LEU A 235 -19.45 -6.37 -23.90
N LEU A 236 -20.68 -6.59 -24.40
CA LEU A 236 -21.70 -7.38 -23.72
C LEU A 236 -21.29 -8.84 -23.60
N GLU A 237 -20.72 -9.43 -24.65
CA GLU A 237 -20.20 -10.80 -24.61
C GLU A 237 -19.06 -10.96 -23.60
N ARG A 238 -18.10 -10.03 -23.57
CA ARG A 238 -17.02 -10.02 -22.58
C ARG A 238 -17.58 -9.94 -21.15
N ARG A 239 -18.62 -9.14 -20.93
CA ARG A 239 -19.25 -9.01 -19.62
C ARG A 239 -20.03 -10.28 -19.23
N LYS A 240 -20.72 -10.90 -20.18
CA LYS A 240 -21.41 -12.19 -20.01
C LYS A 240 -20.43 -13.32 -19.63
N ARG A 241 -19.30 -13.44 -20.34
CA ARG A 241 -18.25 -14.44 -20.05
C ARG A 241 -17.69 -14.26 -18.63
N LYS A 242 -17.33 -13.02 -18.24
CA LYS A 242 -16.85 -12.72 -16.88
C LYS A 242 -17.87 -13.06 -15.78
N LEU A 243 -19.17 -12.90 -16.05
CA LEU A 243 -20.22 -13.26 -15.09
C LEU A 243 -20.35 -14.78 -14.96
N LEU A 244 -20.31 -15.53 -16.07
CA LEU A 244 -20.32 -16.99 -16.06
C LEU A 244 -19.11 -17.56 -15.30
N ASP A 245 -17.91 -17.02 -15.53
CA ASP A 245 -16.72 -17.43 -14.80
C ASP A 245 -16.87 -17.20 -13.28
N ARG A 246 -17.45 -16.07 -12.87
CA ARG A 246 -17.74 -15.80 -11.45
C ARG A 246 -18.75 -16.77 -10.87
N LEU A 247 -19.78 -17.15 -11.62
CA LEU A 247 -20.77 -18.13 -11.19
C LEU A 247 -20.14 -19.52 -11.05
N HIS A 248 -19.35 -19.97 -12.02
CA HIS A 248 -18.63 -21.25 -11.93
C HIS A 248 -17.64 -21.30 -10.76
N ILE A 249 -16.93 -20.19 -10.49
CA ILE A 249 -16.06 -20.07 -9.32
C ILE A 249 -16.88 -20.13 -8.03
N ALA A 250 -18.06 -19.50 -7.99
CA ALA A 250 -18.95 -19.55 -6.83
C ALA A 250 -19.53 -20.95 -6.60
N GLU A 251 -19.94 -21.65 -7.66
CA GLU A 251 -20.41 -23.04 -7.62
C GLU A 251 -19.32 -23.99 -7.12
N ALA A 252 -18.09 -23.86 -7.62
CA ALA A 252 -16.94 -24.65 -7.18
C ALA A 252 -16.62 -24.41 -5.69
N LYS A 253 -16.69 -23.15 -5.23
CA LYS A 253 -16.52 -22.79 -3.81
C LYS A 253 -17.65 -23.34 -2.94
N ALA A 254 -18.90 -23.29 -3.41
CA ALA A 254 -20.04 -23.86 -2.69
C ALA A 254 -19.94 -25.39 -2.58
N ALA A 255 -19.57 -26.09 -3.66
CA ALA A 255 -19.33 -27.53 -3.65
C ALA A 255 -18.19 -27.92 -2.69
N HIS A 256 -17.11 -27.14 -2.66
CA HIS A 256 -16.01 -27.32 -1.70
C HIS A 256 -16.48 -27.08 -0.25
N GLY A 257 -17.31 -26.07 0.00
CA GLY A 257 -17.89 -25.79 1.32
C GLY A 257 -18.79 -26.93 1.81
N ILE A 258 -19.63 -27.48 0.94
CA ILE A 258 -20.49 -28.64 1.26
C ILE A 258 -19.66 -29.89 1.56
N ARG A 259 -18.57 -30.11 0.82
CA ARG A 259 -17.67 -31.25 1.02
C ARG A 259 -16.94 -31.19 2.36
N LEU A 260 -16.53 -30.00 2.80
CA LEU A 260 -15.94 -29.75 4.12
C LEU A 260 -16.98 -29.87 5.25
N PHE A 261 -18.23 -29.47 5.00
CA PHE A 261 -19.32 -29.60 5.97
C PHE A 261 -19.71 -31.07 6.23
N ALA A 262 -19.56 -31.94 5.24
CA ALA A 262 -19.86 -33.37 5.36
C ALA A 262 -18.80 -34.17 6.15
N SER A 263 -17.60 -33.61 6.38
CA SER A 263 -16.48 -34.31 7.03
C SER A 263 -16.31 -34.05 8.53
N ASP A 264 -16.93 -33.01 9.11
CA ASP A 264 -16.73 -32.63 10.52
C ASP A 264 -18.06 -32.37 11.27
N THR A 265 -18.22 -32.95 12.46
CA THR A 265 -19.36 -32.77 13.38
C THR A 265 -19.47 -31.37 14.01
N SER A 266 -18.64 -30.42 13.58
CA SER A 266 -18.62 -29.01 14.01
C SER A 266 -19.04 -28.01 12.91
N GLY A 267 -19.76 -28.47 11.87
CA GLY A 267 -20.11 -27.64 10.71
C GLY A 267 -21.01 -26.41 11.00
N ALA A 268 -21.82 -26.44 12.06
CA ALA A 268 -22.86 -25.43 12.30
C ALA A 268 -22.34 -24.00 12.56
N LEU A 269 -21.10 -23.83 13.03
CA LEU A 269 -20.50 -22.52 13.29
C LEU A 269 -19.93 -21.87 12.02
N TYR A 270 -19.43 -22.68 11.07
CA TYR A 270 -18.86 -22.18 9.82
C TYR A 270 -19.94 -21.68 8.85
N LEU A 271 -21.12 -22.31 8.86
CA LEU A 271 -22.26 -21.90 8.04
C LEU A 271 -22.77 -20.48 8.37
N LYS A 272 -22.79 -20.11 9.65
CA LYS A 272 -23.22 -18.77 10.08
C LYS A 272 -22.30 -17.65 9.59
N GLN A 273 -20.99 -17.91 9.56
CA GLN A 273 -20.02 -16.94 9.06
C GLN A 273 -20.06 -16.85 7.53
N TRP A 274 -20.22 -17.98 6.84
CA TRP A 274 -20.28 -18.06 5.37
C TRP A 274 -21.56 -17.44 4.78
N MET A 275 -22.70 -17.59 5.46
CA MET A 275 -23.99 -16.98 5.07
C MET A 275 -24.01 -15.44 5.22
N SER A 276 -23.13 -14.86 6.04
CA SER A 276 -23.07 -13.41 6.25
C SER A 276 -22.33 -12.65 5.14
N GLU A 277 -21.56 -13.36 4.31
CA GLU A 277 -20.67 -12.77 3.29
C GLU A 277 -21.20 -12.91 1.85
N THR A 278 -22.33 -13.60 1.62
CA THR A 278 -22.87 -13.84 0.26
C THR A 278 -24.37 -13.50 0.15
N PRO A 279 -24.82 -12.79 -0.91
CA PRO A 279 -26.21 -12.36 -1.08
C PRO A 279 -27.17 -13.45 -1.61
N CYS A 280 -26.76 -14.73 -1.65
CA CYS A 280 -27.56 -15.83 -2.19
C CYS A 280 -28.33 -16.59 -1.10
N THR A 281 -29.18 -15.90 -0.33
CA THR A 281 -29.92 -16.50 0.79
C THR A 281 -31.11 -17.38 0.36
N LEU A 282 -31.67 -17.16 -0.84
CA LEU A 282 -32.94 -17.76 -1.26
C LEU A 282 -32.87 -19.16 -1.90
N TRP A 283 -31.73 -19.59 -2.44
CA TRP A 283 -31.65 -20.86 -3.20
C TRP A 283 -31.33 -22.07 -2.31
N ILE A 284 -30.66 -21.85 -1.17
CA ILE A 284 -30.15 -22.91 -0.31
C ILE A 284 -31.21 -23.44 0.68
N GLU A 285 -32.14 -22.59 1.16
CA GLU A 285 -33.22 -23.03 2.08
C GLU A 285 -34.16 -24.06 1.45
N ARG A 286 -34.48 -23.94 0.16
CA ARG A 286 -35.32 -24.93 -0.54
C ARG A 286 -34.66 -26.30 -0.67
N ASN A 287 -33.35 -26.34 -0.92
CA ASN A 287 -32.61 -27.60 -1.10
C ASN A 287 -32.28 -28.28 0.24
N LEU A 288 -32.00 -27.53 1.30
CA LEU A 288 -31.81 -28.09 2.65
C LEU A 288 -33.09 -28.70 3.20
N CYS A 289 -34.25 -28.05 3.01
CA CYS A 289 -35.54 -28.58 3.46
C CYS A 289 -35.93 -29.87 2.69
N GLY A 290 -35.60 -29.97 1.40
CA GLY A 290 -35.79 -31.19 0.59
C GLY A 290 -34.86 -32.35 0.96
N ALA A 291 -33.59 -32.07 1.27
CA ALA A 291 -32.62 -33.09 1.67
C ALA A 291 -32.89 -33.66 3.08
N VAL A 292 -33.39 -32.84 4.01
CA VAL A 292 -33.75 -33.32 5.36
C VAL A 292 -34.99 -34.23 5.33
N ARG A 293 -35.99 -33.91 4.50
CA ARG A 293 -37.19 -34.76 4.34
C ARG A 293 -36.90 -36.13 3.74
N SER A 294 -35.96 -36.21 2.81
CA SER A 294 -35.58 -37.47 2.14
C SER A 294 -34.69 -38.38 2.99
N ARG A 295 -34.00 -37.83 4.01
CA ARG A 295 -33.27 -38.63 5.00
C ARG A 295 -34.19 -39.22 6.06
N LEU A 296 -35.19 -38.47 6.54
CA LEU A 296 -36.18 -38.95 7.51
C LEU A 296 -37.04 -40.11 6.97
N GLN A 297 -37.37 -40.12 5.66
CA GLN A 297 -38.12 -41.23 5.05
C GLN A 297 -37.30 -42.51 4.81
N ARG A 298 -35.98 -42.51 5.01
CA ARG A 298 -35.15 -43.72 4.87
C ARG A 298 -34.84 -44.41 6.20
N GLU A 299 -35.22 -43.81 7.33
CA GLU A 299 -34.91 -44.32 8.68
C GLU A 299 -36.13 -44.82 9.46
N GLU A 300 -37.30 -44.97 8.81
CA GLU A 300 -38.49 -45.67 9.34
C GLU A 300 -38.76 -46.99 8.60
#